data_AF-A0A641AQC9-F1
#
_entry.id   AF-A0A641AQC9-F1
#
_cell.length_a   1.000
_cell.length_b   1.000
_cell.length_c   1.000
_cell.angle_alpha   90.00
_cell.angle_beta   90.00
_cell.angle_gamma   90.00
#
_symmetry.space_group_name_H-M   'P 1'
#
loop_
_entity.id
_entity.type
_entity.pdbx_description
1 polymer ?
#
loop_
_entity_poly.entity_id
_entity_poly.type
_entity_poly.pdbx_seq_one_letter_code
_entity_poly.pdbx_strand_id
1 'polypeptide(L)'
;MTMTRDEAAAKARQVLAADDVTPHVDPELEGDTLCGGFAFVAGDSGAVIGYRGGYQTSVLALSGETIETLVIGWLAEQRHQYGVDAAPAAPERPTHPCPICGRAVVHQDRYPAAVCPECQQRAADRDGRRIVGYNEGWSGGFIALYAESPTGPQTEMAGEVLETGRCWIDGIECTIGEARFGGVVVQRAD
;
A
#
# COMPACT_ATOMS: atom_id res chain seq x y z
N MET A 1 -12.39 11.35 -21.82
CA MET A 1 -12.70 10.95 -23.21
C MET A 1 -11.83 9.74 -23.48
N THR A 2 -12.45 8.58 -23.69
CA THR A 2 -11.74 7.31 -23.91
C THR A 2 -11.17 7.33 -25.32
N MET A 3 -9.87 7.06 -25.45
CA MET A 3 -9.20 6.99 -26.74
C MET A 3 -9.87 5.94 -27.65
N THR A 4 -10.06 6.26 -28.92
CA THR A 4 -10.59 5.33 -29.93
C THR A 4 -9.48 4.42 -30.47
N ARG A 5 -9.86 3.29 -31.09
CA ARG A 5 -8.88 2.37 -31.71
C ARG A 5 -8.06 3.04 -32.81
N ASP A 6 -8.68 3.93 -33.59
CA ASP A 6 -7.99 4.63 -34.68
C ASP A 6 -6.97 5.64 -34.15
N GLU A 7 -7.31 6.38 -33.11
CA GLU A 7 -6.36 7.25 -32.40
C GLU A 7 -5.22 6.42 -31.81
N ALA A 8 -5.54 5.26 -31.21
CA ALA A 8 -4.55 4.37 -30.62
C ALA A 8 -3.63 3.76 -31.69
N ALA A 9 -4.16 3.41 -32.86
CA ALA A 9 -3.38 2.94 -34.00
C ALA A 9 -2.42 4.01 -34.52
N ALA A 10 -2.88 5.27 -34.61
CA ALA A 10 -2.02 6.39 -34.97
C ALA A 10 -0.89 6.59 -33.95
N LYS A 11 -1.19 6.44 -32.65
CA LYS A 11 -0.17 6.50 -31.60
C LYS A 11 0.80 5.32 -31.66
N ALA A 12 0.30 4.11 -31.93
CA ALA A 12 1.12 2.91 -32.07
C ALA A 12 2.14 3.05 -33.21
N ARG A 13 1.73 3.54 -34.39
CA ARG A 13 2.66 3.84 -35.50
C ARG A 13 3.77 4.81 -35.08
N GLN A 14 3.40 5.86 -34.33
CA GLN A 14 4.36 6.84 -33.83
C GLN A 14 5.38 6.21 -32.87
N VAL A 15 4.93 5.45 -31.86
CA VAL A 15 5.81 4.92 -30.81
C VAL A 15 6.64 3.72 -31.27
N LEU A 16 6.14 2.95 -32.24
CA LEU A 16 6.87 1.85 -32.87
C LEU A 16 7.74 2.30 -34.05
N ALA A 17 7.66 3.57 -34.45
CA ALA A 17 8.29 4.10 -35.66
C ALA A 17 8.02 3.22 -36.90
N ALA A 18 6.76 2.83 -37.08
CA ALA A 18 6.31 1.93 -38.13
C ALA A 18 5.25 2.59 -39.03
N ASP A 19 5.31 2.32 -40.34
CA ASP A 19 4.33 2.83 -41.31
C ASP A 19 2.96 2.16 -41.15
N ASP A 20 2.93 0.90 -40.71
CA ASP A 20 1.70 0.15 -40.47
C ASP A 20 1.76 -0.68 -39.18
N VAL A 21 0.59 -0.91 -38.60
CA VAL A 21 0.41 -1.67 -37.36
C VAL A 21 -0.82 -2.58 -37.50
N THR A 22 -0.67 -3.84 -37.08
CA THR A 22 -1.79 -4.78 -37.02
C THR A 22 -2.40 -4.76 -35.62
N PRO A 23 -3.72 -4.57 -35.46
CA PRO A 23 -4.35 -4.64 -34.15
C PRO A 23 -4.32 -6.08 -33.61
N HIS A 24 -3.98 -6.23 -32.34
CA HIS A 24 -4.17 -7.45 -31.58
C HIS A 24 -5.38 -7.25 -30.66
N VAL A 25 -6.47 -7.97 -30.94
CA VAL A 25 -7.71 -7.86 -30.18
C VAL A 25 -7.62 -8.75 -28.95
N ASP A 26 -7.58 -8.14 -27.77
CA ASP A 26 -7.59 -8.84 -26.50
C ASP A 26 -8.83 -8.43 -25.68
N PRO A 27 -9.76 -9.36 -25.40
CA PRO A 27 -11.00 -9.04 -24.69
C PRO A 27 -10.80 -8.53 -23.25
N GLU A 28 -9.73 -8.94 -22.57
CA GLU A 28 -9.45 -8.48 -21.21
C GLU A 28 -8.92 -7.04 -21.23
N LEU A 29 -7.96 -6.78 -22.12
CA LEU A 29 -7.42 -5.44 -22.34
C LEU A 29 -8.48 -4.46 -22.80
N GLU A 30 -9.32 -4.86 -23.76
CA GLU A 30 -10.33 -3.95 -24.30
C GLU A 30 -11.55 -3.81 -23.38
N GLY A 31 -11.84 -4.82 -22.55
CA GLY A 31 -12.96 -4.81 -21.60
C GLY A 31 -12.69 -4.03 -20.30
N ASP A 32 -11.43 -3.83 -19.93
CA ASP A 32 -11.05 -3.13 -18.70
C ASP A 32 -11.12 -1.60 -18.89
N THR A 33 -12.25 -0.99 -18.53
CA THR A 33 -12.45 0.47 -18.72
C THR A 33 -11.54 1.35 -17.83
N LEU A 34 -10.86 0.77 -16.84
CA LEU A 34 -9.97 1.49 -15.92
C LEU A 34 -8.51 1.41 -16.39
N CYS A 35 -8.02 0.20 -16.65
CA CYS A 35 -6.62 -0.12 -16.94
C CYS A 35 -6.38 -0.53 -18.40
N GLY A 36 -7.44 -0.67 -19.19
CA GLY A 36 -7.41 -1.22 -20.54
C GLY A 36 -6.92 -0.27 -21.63
N GLY A 37 -6.99 -0.75 -22.86
CA GLY A 37 -6.48 -0.06 -24.04
C GLY A 37 -6.57 -0.91 -25.31
N PHE A 38 -5.67 -0.63 -26.26
CA PHE A 38 -5.56 -1.37 -27.51
C PHE A 38 -4.11 -1.84 -27.73
N ALA A 39 -3.95 -3.08 -28.18
CA ALA A 39 -2.66 -3.66 -28.52
C ALA A 39 -2.42 -3.69 -30.02
N PHE A 40 -1.18 -3.52 -30.43
CA PHE A 40 -0.75 -3.47 -31.83
C PHE A 40 0.60 -4.16 -32.03
N VAL A 41 0.79 -4.75 -33.19
CA VAL A 41 2.04 -5.40 -33.61
C VAL A 41 2.53 -4.77 -34.92
N ALA A 42 3.83 -4.47 -35.01
CA ALA A 42 4.53 -4.09 -36.23
C ALA A 42 5.82 -4.91 -36.34
N GLY A 43 5.83 -5.89 -37.24
CA GLY A 43 6.98 -6.79 -37.40
C GLY A 43 7.27 -7.57 -36.12
N ASP A 44 8.44 -7.32 -35.53
CA ASP A 44 8.91 -7.94 -34.28
C ASP A 44 8.64 -7.08 -33.04
N SER A 45 7.91 -5.97 -33.17
CA SER A 45 7.67 -5.01 -32.11
C SER A 45 6.18 -4.90 -31.79
N GLY A 46 5.86 -4.68 -30.50
CA GLY A 46 4.50 -4.59 -30.00
C GLY A 46 4.29 -3.33 -29.17
N ALA A 47 3.07 -2.80 -29.19
CA ALA A 47 2.66 -1.67 -28.36
C ALA A 47 1.30 -1.93 -27.71
N VAL A 48 1.13 -1.49 -26.46
CA VAL A 48 -0.15 -1.31 -25.80
C VAL A 48 -0.38 0.19 -25.59
N ILE A 49 -1.54 0.69 -26.01
CA ILE A 49 -1.93 2.10 -25.88
C ILE A 49 -3.14 2.19 -24.96
N GLY A 50 -2.99 2.86 -23.82
CA GLY A 50 -4.02 2.96 -22.79
C GLY A 50 -5.19 3.88 -23.15
N TYR A 51 -6.39 3.55 -22.68
CA TYR A 51 -7.59 4.38 -22.85
C TYR A 51 -7.47 5.80 -22.29
N ARG A 52 -6.67 5.96 -21.23
CA ARG A 52 -6.46 7.23 -20.50
C ARG A 52 -5.15 7.92 -20.93
N GLY A 53 -4.50 7.42 -21.97
CA GLY A 53 -3.13 7.78 -22.34
C GLY A 53 -2.10 6.84 -21.70
N GLY A 54 -0.82 7.11 -22.00
CA GLY A 54 0.27 6.17 -21.72
C GLY A 54 0.43 5.11 -22.80
N TYR A 55 1.60 4.49 -22.84
CA TYR A 55 1.89 3.39 -23.75
C TYR A 55 3.01 2.52 -23.18
N GLN A 56 3.03 1.26 -23.57
CA GLN A 56 4.13 0.34 -23.34
C GLN A 56 4.52 -0.28 -24.67
N THR A 57 5.82 -0.41 -24.92
CA THR A 57 6.37 -0.96 -26.15
C THR A 57 7.44 -2.01 -25.83
N SER A 58 7.55 -3.04 -26.67
CA SER A 58 8.62 -4.02 -26.59
C SER A 58 9.05 -4.49 -27.98
N VAL A 59 10.34 -4.84 -28.11
CA VAL A 59 10.86 -5.58 -29.27
C VAL A 59 10.73 -7.07 -28.95
N LEU A 60 9.55 -7.62 -29.23
CA LEU A 60 9.08 -8.95 -28.84
C LEU A 60 10.09 -10.06 -29.13
N ALA A 61 10.67 -10.05 -30.34
CA ALA A 61 11.62 -11.10 -30.73
C ALA A 61 12.95 -11.04 -29.95
N LEU A 62 13.43 -9.85 -29.59
CA LEU A 62 14.67 -9.68 -28.83
C LEU A 62 14.47 -9.90 -27.33
N SER A 63 13.30 -9.58 -26.81
CA SER A 63 12.94 -9.80 -25.40
C SER A 63 12.46 -11.22 -25.11
N GLY A 64 12.17 -12.02 -26.15
CA GLY A 64 11.52 -13.32 -26.00
C GLY A 64 10.08 -13.21 -25.49
N GLU A 65 9.49 -12.02 -25.60
CA GLU A 65 8.12 -11.73 -25.19
C GLU A 65 7.17 -11.95 -26.37
N THR A 66 5.89 -12.16 -26.05
CA THR A 66 4.81 -12.12 -27.04
C THR A 66 3.94 -10.88 -26.79
N ILE A 67 3.08 -10.54 -27.76
CA ILE A 67 2.14 -9.43 -27.57
C ILE A 67 1.22 -9.70 -26.36
N GLU A 68 0.85 -10.95 -26.11
CA GLU A 68 0.07 -11.36 -24.94
C GLU A 68 0.83 -11.11 -23.64
N THR A 69 2.14 -11.38 -23.62
CA THR A 69 2.98 -11.11 -22.45
C THR A 69 3.06 -9.60 -22.18
N LEU A 70 3.15 -8.79 -23.23
CA LEU A 70 3.12 -7.33 -23.14
C LEU A 70 1.78 -6.82 -22.59
N VAL A 71 0.66 -7.41 -23.05
CA VAL A 71 -0.70 -7.11 -22.56
C VAL A 71 -0.86 -7.47 -21.08
N ILE A 72 -0.40 -8.65 -20.67
CA ILE A 72 -0.43 -9.08 -19.27
C ILE A 72 0.41 -8.12 -18.40
N GLY A 73 1.61 -7.76 -18.86
CA GLY A 73 2.48 -6.81 -18.17
C GLY A 73 1.82 -5.45 -17.99
N TRP A 74 1.23 -4.91 -19.07
CA TRP A 74 0.48 -3.65 -19.03
C TRP A 74 -0.66 -3.72 -18.02
N LEU A 75 -1.53 -4.72 -18.12
CA LEU A 75 -2.68 -4.85 -17.21
C LEU A 75 -2.23 -4.98 -15.75
N ALA A 76 -1.16 -5.72 -15.47
CA ALA A 76 -0.61 -5.85 -14.12
C ALA A 76 -0.05 -4.53 -13.59
N GLU A 77 0.75 -3.82 -14.39
CA GLU A 77 1.33 -2.52 -14.01
C GLU A 77 0.25 -1.46 -13.82
N GLN A 78 -0.68 -1.34 -14.76
CA GLN A 78 -1.77 -0.38 -14.68
C GLN A 78 -2.73 -0.71 -13.53
N ARG A 79 -3.02 -1.99 -13.24
CA ARG A 79 -3.80 -2.36 -12.05
C ARG A 79 -3.05 -2.09 -10.75
N HIS A 80 -1.73 -2.20 -10.71
CA HIS A 80 -0.95 -1.77 -9.54
C HIS A 80 -1.02 -0.25 -9.36
N GLN A 81 -0.91 0.51 -10.46
CA GLN A 81 -0.86 1.96 -10.44
C GLN A 81 -2.24 2.62 -10.24
N TYR A 82 -3.29 2.06 -10.82
CA TYR A 82 -4.64 2.65 -10.87
C TYR A 82 -5.73 1.76 -10.25
N GLY A 83 -5.47 0.47 -10.01
CA GLY A 83 -6.43 -0.52 -9.49
C GLY A 83 -6.65 -0.49 -7.99
N VAL A 84 -6.58 0.69 -7.37
CA VAL A 84 -7.25 0.94 -6.08
C VAL A 84 -8.75 1.05 -6.33
N ASP A 85 -9.40 -0.03 -6.77
CA ASP A 85 -10.85 -0.32 -6.69
C ASP A 85 -11.21 -1.67 -7.36
N ALA A 86 -10.64 -2.81 -6.91
CA ALA A 86 -11.27 -4.15 -6.91
C ALA A 86 -10.24 -5.29 -6.66
N ALA A 87 -9.80 -5.44 -5.42
CA ALA A 87 -9.72 -6.81 -4.89
C ALA A 87 -11.16 -7.18 -4.46
N PRO A 88 -11.62 -8.44 -4.56
CA PRO A 88 -12.69 -8.85 -3.66
C PRO A 88 -12.21 -8.47 -2.27
N ALA A 89 -13.00 -7.70 -1.53
CA ALA A 89 -12.67 -7.34 -0.16
C ALA A 89 -12.19 -8.63 0.51
N ALA A 90 -10.92 -8.65 0.92
CA ALA A 90 -10.47 -9.66 1.87
C ALA A 90 -11.57 -9.72 2.94
N PRO A 91 -12.04 -10.92 3.35
CA PRO A 91 -13.19 -11.03 4.24
C PRO A 91 -13.06 -9.96 5.31
N GLU A 92 -14.06 -9.07 5.41
CA GLU A 92 -13.98 -7.87 6.24
C GLU A 92 -13.38 -8.31 7.57
N ARG A 93 -12.13 -7.89 7.83
CA ARG A 93 -11.45 -8.35 9.02
C ARG A 93 -12.33 -7.90 10.17
N PRO A 94 -12.70 -8.79 11.11
CA PRO A 94 -13.52 -8.40 12.24
C PRO A 94 -12.91 -7.14 12.85
N THR A 95 -13.76 -6.19 13.24
CA THR A 95 -13.31 -4.95 13.88
C THR A 95 -13.94 -4.83 15.26
N HIS A 96 -13.27 -4.10 16.14
CA HIS A 96 -13.84 -3.63 17.39
C HIS A 96 -13.72 -2.09 17.46
N PRO A 97 -14.60 -1.40 18.21
CA PRO A 97 -14.46 0.03 18.42
C PRO A 97 -13.22 0.31 19.27
N CYS A 98 -12.40 1.28 18.86
CA CYS A 98 -11.26 1.75 19.64
C CYS A 98 -11.74 2.13 21.05
N PRO A 99 -11.12 1.60 22.12
CA PRO A 99 -11.61 1.84 23.48
C PRO A 99 -11.36 3.26 24.00
N ILE A 100 -10.73 4.12 23.19
CA ILE A 100 -10.46 5.53 23.47
C ILE A 100 -11.41 6.45 22.69
N CYS A 101 -11.52 6.26 21.37
CA CYS A 101 -12.26 7.20 20.50
C CYS A 101 -13.42 6.59 19.71
N GLY A 102 -13.64 5.27 19.80
CA GLY A 102 -14.73 4.56 19.11
C GLY A 102 -14.52 4.25 17.62
N ARG A 103 -13.43 4.71 17.00
CA ARG A 103 -13.10 4.40 15.59
C ARG A 103 -12.89 2.89 15.40
N ALA A 104 -13.27 2.33 14.25
CA ALA A 104 -13.05 0.93 13.94
C ALA A 104 -11.55 0.57 13.93
N VAL A 105 -11.19 -0.51 14.64
CA VAL A 105 -9.84 -1.09 14.72
C VAL A 105 -9.93 -2.54 14.25
N VAL A 106 -8.97 -2.98 13.43
CA VAL A 106 -8.88 -4.40 13.05
C VAL A 106 -8.71 -5.25 14.30
N HIS A 107 -9.68 -6.13 14.53
CA HIS A 107 -9.67 -7.04 15.65
C HIS A 107 -8.59 -8.10 15.45
N GLN A 108 -7.87 -8.35 16.52
CA GLN A 108 -7.01 -9.51 16.66
C GLN A 108 -7.41 -10.12 17.98
N ASP A 109 -7.79 -11.41 18.01
CA ASP A 109 -8.22 -12.10 19.25
C ASP A 109 -7.19 -11.95 20.38
N ARG A 110 -5.93 -11.77 19.98
CA ARG A 110 -4.77 -11.59 20.84
C ARG A 110 -4.69 -10.21 21.50
N TYR A 111 -5.30 -9.21 20.88
CA TYR A 111 -5.30 -7.81 21.26
C TYR A 111 -6.71 -7.21 21.23
N PRO A 112 -7.65 -7.75 22.03
CA PRO A 112 -9.06 -7.37 21.95
C PRO A 112 -9.31 -5.91 22.36
N ALA A 113 -8.39 -5.30 23.11
CA ALA A 113 -8.46 -3.92 23.58
C ALA A 113 -7.49 -2.99 22.83
N ALA A 114 -7.01 -3.38 21.64
CA ALA A 114 -6.11 -2.55 20.84
C ALA A 114 -6.73 -1.20 20.48
N VAL A 115 -5.93 -0.14 20.52
CA VAL A 115 -6.33 1.21 20.13
C VAL A 115 -6.09 1.46 18.63
N CYS A 116 -6.74 2.47 18.06
CA CYS A 116 -6.51 2.84 16.66
C CYS A 116 -5.15 3.54 16.48
N PRO A 117 -4.59 3.56 15.26
CA PRO A 117 -3.29 4.21 14.99
C PRO A 117 -3.23 5.67 15.43
N GLU A 118 -4.33 6.42 15.33
CA GLU A 118 -4.39 7.82 15.73
C GLU A 118 -4.35 8.00 17.26
N CYS A 119 -4.94 7.06 18.02
CA CYS A 119 -4.82 7.07 19.48
C CYS A 119 -3.42 6.64 19.91
N GLN A 120 -2.82 5.65 19.25
CA GLN A 120 -1.44 5.22 19.50
C GLN A 120 -0.43 6.36 19.32
N GLN A 121 -0.61 7.24 18.33
CA GLN A 121 0.26 8.41 18.13
C GLN A 121 0.20 9.45 19.26
N ARG A 122 -0.82 9.37 20.13
CA ARG A 122 -1.01 10.26 21.28
C ARG A 122 -0.58 9.62 22.59
N ALA A 123 -0.05 8.39 22.55
CA ALA A 123 0.48 7.73 23.74
C ALA A 123 1.58 8.58 24.38
N ALA A 124 1.51 8.69 25.69
CA ALA A 124 2.43 9.44 26.52
C ALA A 124 2.83 8.63 27.76
N ASP A 125 3.89 9.07 28.44
CA ASP A 125 4.16 8.64 29.81
C ASP A 125 3.12 9.20 30.79
N ARG A 126 3.30 8.90 32.09
CA ARG A 126 2.41 9.38 33.16
C ARG A 126 2.39 10.90 33.30
N ASP A 127 3.46 11.56 32.86
CA ASP A 127 3.66 13.00 32.96
C ASP A 127 3.17 13.74 31.70
N GLY A 128 2.61 13.00 30.73
CA GLY A 128 2.07 13.54 29.48
C GLY A 128 3.12 13.78 28.39
N ARG A 129 4.37 13.33 28.56
CA ARG A 129 5.39 13.40 27.51
C ARG A 129 5.10 12.34 26.45
N ARG A 130 4.90 12.77 25.20
CA ARG A 130 4.63 11.88 24.07
C ARG A 130 5.75 10.84 23.88
N ILE A 131 5.35 9.60 23.64
CA ILE A 131 6.25 8.48 23.36
C ILE A 131 6.01 7.89 21.97
N VAL A 132 7.01 7.21 21.45
CA VAL A 132 6.92 6.39 20.24
C VAL A 132 7.60 5.05 20.51
N GLY A 133 6.89 3.96 20.22
CA GLY A 133 7.42 2.61 20.35
C GLY A 133 8.01 2.10 19.04
N TYR A 134 9.04 1.26 19.13
CA TYR A 134 9.66 0.56 18.02
C TYR A 134 10.03 -0.87 18.40
N ASN A 135 10.20 -1.72 17.39
CA ASN A 135 10.93 -2.97 17.56
C ASN A 135 12.44 -2.66 17.52
N GLU A 136 13.22 -3.22 18.44
CA GLU A 136 14.67 -3.00 18.53
C GLU A 136 15.42 -3.64 17.35
N GLY A 137 14.91 -4.74 16.81
CA GLY A 137 15.51 -5.41 15.64
C GLY A 137 14.69 -6.58 15.13
N TRP A 138 15.26 -7.32 14.17
CA TRP A 138 14.60 -8.44 13.50
C TRP A 138 14.41 -9.66 14.40
N SER A 139 15.20 -9.78 15.47
CA SER A 139 15.06 -10.81 16.50
C SER A 139 13.98 -10.49 17.55
N GLY A 140 13.27 -9.37 17.39
CA GLY A 140 12.34 -8.83 18.36
C GLY A 140 13.00 -7.85 19.33
N GLY A 141 12.28 -7.50 20.39
CA GLY A 141 12.67 -6.47 21.36
C GLY A 141 11.83 -5.21 21.16
N PHE A 142 11.51 -4.54 22.28
CA PHE A 142 10.69 -3.33 22.29
C PHE A 142 11.50 -2.18 22.88
N ILE A 143 11.51 -1.05 22.19
CA ILE A 143 12.02 0.21 22.71
C ILE A 143 10.93 1.29 22.67
N ALA A 144 10.89 2.14 23.68
CA ALA A 144 10.07 3.33 23.71
C ALA A 144 10.97 4.55 23.84
N LEU A 145 10.76 5.54 22.99
CA LEU A 145 11.51 6.78 22.92
C LEU A 145 10.56 7.95 23.13
N TYR A 146 11.01 9.04 23.73
CA TYR A 146 10.23 10.26 23.72
C TYR A 146 10.16 10.82 22.29
N ALA A 147 8.96 11.17 21.85
CA ALA A 147 8.74 11.72 20.51
C ALA A 147 9.60 12.97 20.27
N GLU A 148 9.76 13.78 21.33
CA GLU A 148 10.62 14.95 21.36
C GLU A 148 11.53 14.91 22.58
N SER A 149 12.79 15.33 22.38
CA SER A 149 13.76 15.50 23.46
C SER A 149 14.64 16.73 23.20
N PRO A 150 15.36 17.24 24.21
CA PRO A 150 16.27 18.37 24.06
C PRO A 150 17.41 18.14 23.05
N THR A 151 17.79 16.88 22.81
CA THR A 151 18.91 16.52 21.92
C THR A 151 18.47 16.12 20.52
N GLY A 152 17.16 16.15 20.25
CA GLY A 152 16.54 15.74 18.99
C GLY A 152 15.29 14.88 19.20
N PRO A 153 14.48 14.70 18.16
CA PRO A 153 13.35 13.78 18.22
C PRO A 153 13.86 12.35 18.40
N GLN A 154 13.25 11.60 19.32
CA GLN A 154 13.51 10.16 19.49
C GLN A 154 14.97 9.81 19.81
N THR A 155 15.69 10.69 20.52
CA THR A 155 17.05 10.45 21.00
C THR A 155 17.11 10.11 22.50
N GLU A 156 15.98 10.20 23.22
CA GLU A 156 15.86 9.90 24.65
C GLU A 156 14.92 8.70 24.87
N MET A 157 15.37 7.71 25.64
CA MET A 157 14.56 6.53 26.00
C MET A 157 13.52 6.84 27.08
N ALA A 158 12.29 6.37 26.88
CA ALA A 158 11.23 6.40 27.88
C ALA A 158 11.39 5.21 28.84
N GLY A 159 12.37 5.29 29.75
CA GLY A 159 12.78 4.18 30.62
C GLY A 159 11.66 3.58 31.47
N GLU A 160 10.81 4.41 32.10
CA GLU A 160 9.68 3.91 32.90
C GLU A 160 8.65 3.16 32.05
N VAL A 161 8.37 3.65 30.83
CA VAL A 161 7.47 2.98 29.88
C VAL A 161 8.06 1.64 29.45
N LEU A 162 9.37 1.58 29.21
CA LEU A 162 10.07 0.34 28.86
C LEU A 162 10.03 -0.70 29.97
N GLU A 163 10.24 -0.28 31.21
CA GLU A 163 10.25 -1.16 32.37
C GLU A 163 8.85 -1.71 32.69
N THR A 164 7.83 -0.85 32.57
CA THR A 164 6.48 -1.16 33.06
C THR A 164 5.51 -1.57 31.96
N GLY A 165 5.80 -1.23 30.71
CA GLY A 165 4.88 -1.34 29.59
C GLY A 165 3.67 -0.41 29.70
N ARG A 166 3.64 0.57 30.62
CA ARG A 166 2.49 1.46 30.82
C ARG A 166 2.63 2.77 30.06
N CYS A 167 1.53 3.23 29.49
CA CYS A 167 1.40 4.52 28.83
C CYS A 167 -0.01 5.10 29.04
N TRP A 168 -0.22 6.35 28.67
CA TRP A 168 -1.50 7.04 28.81
C TRP A 168 -1.91 7.68 27.49
N ILE A 169 -3.19 7.59 27.15
CA ILE A 169 -3.80 8.29 26.01
C ILE A 169 -4.98 9.08 26.55
N ASP A 170 -4.94 10.41 26.43
CA ASP A 170 -5.97 11.30 26.95
C ASP A 170 -6.31 11.07 28.44
N GLY A 171 -5.29 10.71 29.25
CA GLY A 171 -5.44 10.38 30.67
C GLY A 171 -5.96 8.96 30.96
N ILE A 172 -6.26 8.16 29.93
CA ILE A 172 -6.68 6.76 30.07
C ILE A 172 -5.44 5.87 30.07
N GLU A 173 -5.28 5.06 31.11
CA GLU A 173 -4.18 4.11 31.23
C GLU A 173 -4.25 3.01 30.16
N CYS A 174 -3.10 2.73 29.57
CA CYS A 174 -2.91 1.79 28.48
C CYS A 174 -1.61 1.00 28.69
N THR A 175 -1.50 -0.14 28.02
CA THR A 175 -0.24 -0.90 27.89
C THR A 175 0.33 -0.70 26.49
N ILE A 176 1.65 -0.69 26.37
CA ILE A 176 2.40 -0.62 25.10
C ILE A 176 3.51 -1.67 25.09
N GLY A 177 3.71 -2.32 23.94
CA GLY A 177 4.79 -3.27 23.78
C GLY A 177 4.87 -3.86 22.37
N GLU A 178 5.78 -4.81 22.20
CA GLU A 178 5.94 -5.55 20.95
C GLU A 178 4.73 -6.47 20.67
N ALA A 179 4.20 -6.37 19.46
CA ALA A 179 3.21 -7.32 18.96
C ALA A 179 3.88 -8.65 18.57
N ARG A 180 3.19 -9.78 18.75
CA ARG A 180 3.66 -11.10 18.28
C ARG A 180 3.69 -11.05 16.76
N PHE A 181 4.86 -11.30 16.19
CA PHE A 181 5.20 -11.11 14.76
C PHE A 181 5.62 -9.68 14.38
N GLY A 182 6.01 -8.87 15.35
CA GLY A 182 6.59 -7.55 15.12
C GLY A 182 5.54 -6.45 15.05
N GLY A 183 6.01 -5.21 15.13
CA GLY A 183 5.19 -4.02 15.33
C GLY A 183 4.99 -3.72 16.82
N VAL A 184 4.29 -2.62 17.07
CA VAL A 184 3.96 -2.13 18.41
C VAL A 184 2.46 -2.14 18.58
N VAL A 185 1.99 -2.71 19.68
CA VAL A 185 0.59 -2.72 20.07
C VAL A 185 0.41 -1.82 21.29
N VAL A 186 -0.64 -1.01 21.27
CA VAL A 186 -1.15 -0.30 22.44
C VAL A 186 -2.55 -0.80 22.75
N GLN A 187 -2.80 -1.18 24.00
CA GLN A 187 -4.11 -1.65 24.46
C GLN A 187 -4.57 -0.84 25.66
N ARG A 188 -5.87 -0.56 25.77
CA ARG A 188 -6.42 0.01 27.00
C ARG A 188 -6.16 -0.96 28.17
N ALA A 189 -5.70 -0.45 29.30
CA ALA A 189 -5.59 -1.23 30.53
C ALA A 189 -6.97 -1.42 31.17
N ASP A 190 -7.19 -2.57 31.81
CA ASP A 190 -8.44 -2.92 32.48
C ASP A 190 -8.71 -2.07 33.73
#